data_AF-A0AAN7SS01-F1
#
_entry.id   AF-A0AAN7SS01-F1
#
_cell.length_a   1.000
_cell.length_b   1.000
_cell.length_c   1.000
_cell.angle_alpha   90.00
_cell.angle_beta   90.00
_cell.angle_gamma   90.00
#
_symmetry.space_group_name_H-M   'P 1'
#
loop_
_entity.id
_entity.type
_entity.pdbx_description
1 polymer ?
#
loop_
_entity_poly.entity_id
_entity_poly.type
_entity_poly.pdbx_seq_one_letter_code
_entity_poly.pdbx_strand_id
1 'polypeptide(L)'
;MLKKRRSKISSKSKAKNLKKYFDTSIAVSESLLKKTLLQSQLLSSFISPTQNGESSHLTGASPDNTHGFMVSLENLQKARAVTEHQYLTTLVMEIHTHTRLDLNPNPEFDSIRAIFYSILNDVPGNSGNIVGAIAIILDDPVSFQNSLLCCNNNCDIVFVDSEVGLINKFIEVVKKWDPDIIGGYEIQLLSWGYLLERAHVLNMNLHSELSRAELKFNASDDDTNSDLKVTGRIVLDIWRLMRHEIALQSYTFENIVYHILHKRVPLYSFRDLSFWWEQTNPVYRHRTFNFYLIRVTGMLELFERLDLIGRTSELARLFGIQFYEVLSRGSQFRVESMMLRLAKPLNYISVSPSVQQRAKMRAPEFLPLILEPDSQFYVDPVIVLDFQSLYPSMIIAYNYCFSTCLGRVELLGQNTPFEFGATQLKENPKLIDKLLRKNLIVFFALRRGVCQAKS
;
A
#
# COMPACT_ATOMS: atom_id res chain seq x y z
N MET A 1 33.52 67.18 21.63
CA MET A 1 33.36 66.46 20.35
C MET A 1 33.25 64.97 20.69
N LEU A 2 32.27 64.13 20.31
CA LEU A 2 31.20 64.13 19.31
C LEU A 2 29.96 63.42 19.91
N LYS A 3 28.78 64.05 19.80
CA LYS A 3 27.48 63.39 19.95
C LYS A 3 27.20 62.56 18.68
N LYS A 4 27.13 61.23 18.76
CA LYS A 4 26.53 60.38 17.71
C LYS A 4 25.11 59.98 18.12
N ARG A 5 24.12 60.69 17.57
CA ARG A 5 22.71 60.28 17.52
C ARG A 5 22.62 58.95 16.77
N ARG A 6 22.15 57.88 17.42
CA ARG A 6 21.66 56.67 16.73
C ARG A 6 20.13 56.65 16.85
N SER A 7 19.48 56.82 15.72
CA SER A 7 18.03 56.69 15.51
C SER A 7 17.58 55.26 15.81
N LYS A 8 16.72 55.07 16.82
CA LYS A 8 15.94 53.85 17.02
C LYS A 8 14.89 53.76 15.91
N ILE A 9 15.26 53.22 14.76
CA ILE A 9 14.29 52.73 13.76
C ILE A 9 13.86 51.33 14.22
N SER A 10 12.59 51.27 14.59
CA SER A 10 11.85 50.13 15.13
C SER A 10 12.13 48.79 14.43
N SER A 11 12.75 47.84 15.13
CA SER A 11 12.87 46.43 14.76
C SER A 11 11.51 45.74 14.55
N LYS A 12 10.43 46.30 15.12
CA LYS A 12 9.05 45.83 14.90
C LYS A 12 8.51 46.16 13.51
N SER A 13 8.99 47.20 12.82
CA SER A 13 8.52 47.51 11.45
C SER A 13 9.19 46.63 10.39
N LYS A 14 10.48 46.29 10.55
CA LYS A 14 11.17 45.34 9.67
C LYS A 14 10.57 43.92 9.77
N ALA A 15 10.29 43.44 10.98
CA ALA A 15 9.66 42.12 11.17
C ALA A 15 8.22 42.05 10.61
N LYS A 16 7.44 43.13 10.74
CA LYS A 16 6.11 43.22 10.10
C LYS A 16 6.19 43.23 8.58
N ASN A 17 7.17 43.93 8.00
CA ASN A 17 7.33 43.98 6.55
C ASN A 17 7.81 42.65 5.96
N LEU A 18 8.71 41.93 6.64
CA LEU A 18 9.14 40.58 6.25
C LEU A 18 7.99 39.57 6.34
N LYS A 19 7.20 39.59 7.42
CA LYS A 19 6.04 38.71 7.56
C LYS A 19 5.00 39.00 6.48
N LYS A 20 4.74 40.28 6.20
CA LYS A 20 3.85 40.68 5.11
C LYS A 20 4.37 40.18 3.75
N TYR A 21 5.67 40.30 3.47
CA TYR A 21 6.27 39.81 2.22
C TYR A 21 6.16 38.27 2.07
N PHE A 22 6.37 37.52 3.16
CA PHE A 22 6.18 36.06 3.19
C PHE A 22 4.72 35.65 3.03
N ASP A 23 3.79 36.35 3.69
CA ASP A 23 2.35 36.08 3.55
C ASP A 23 1.87 36.44 2.14
N THR A 24 2.44 37.47 1.50
CA THR A 24 2.11 37.81 0.11
C THR A 24 2.74 36.82 -0.88
N SER A 25 3.95 36.31 -0.64
CA SER A 25 4.56 35.31 -1.53
C SER A 25 3.88 33.94 -1.44
N ILE A 26 3.41 33.55 -0.25
CA ILE A 26 2.61 32.34 -0.02
C ILE A 26 1.22 32.48 -0.65
N ALA A 27 0.56 33.64 -0.50
CA ALA A 27 -0.75 33.88 -1.14
C ALA A 27 -0.64 33.92 -2.67
N VAL A 28 0.44 34.49 -3.21
CA VAL A 28 0.70 34.51 -4.66
C VAL A 28 1.01 33.09 -5.16
N SER A 29 1.82 32.29 -4.45
CA SER A 29 2.13 30.91 -4.85
C SER A 29 0.92 29.98 -4.72
N GLU A 30 0.08 30.12 -3.69
CA GLU A 30 -1.19 29.40 -3.55
C GLU A 30 -2.19 29.80 -4.64
N SER A 31 -2.25 31.09 -4.99
CA SER A 31 -3.13 31.55 -6.07
C SER A 31 -2.66 31.05 -7.43
N LEU A 32 -1.33 30.99 -7.66
CA LEU A 32 -0.74 30.45 -8.86
C LEU A 32 -1.02 28.95 -8.93
N LEU A 33 -0.72 28.20 -7.87
CA LEU A 33 -1.01 26.76 -7.76
C LEU A 33 -2.50 26.47 -7.96
N LYS A 34 -3.42 27.18 -7.29
CA LYS A 34 -4.86 27.03 -7.51
C LYS A 34 -5.24 27.32 -8.96
N LYS A 35 -4.65 28.33 -9.58
CA LYS A 35 -4.94 28.69 -10.97
C LYS A 35 -4.39 27.64 -11.93
N THR A 36 -3.21 27.09 -11.68
CA THR A 36 -2.63 25.98 -12.47
C THR A 36 -3.40 24.68 -12.26
N LEU A 37 -3.94 24.43 -11.06
CA LEU A 37 -4.73 23.24 -10.72
C LEU A 37 -6.15 23.33 -11.29
N LEU A 38 -6.77 24.51 -11.24
CA LEU A 38 -8.04 24.78 -11.92
C LEU A 38 -7.87 24.75 -13.44
N GLN A 39 -6.76 25.26 -13.96
CA GLN A 39 -6.46 25.24 -15.38
C GLN A 39 -6.09 23.83 -15.86
N SER A 40 -5.42 23.00 -15.03
CA SER A 40 -5.19 21.59 -15.34
C SER A 40 -6.46 20.75 -15.21
N GLN A 41 -7.35 21.06 -14.26
CA GLN A 41 -8.67 20.43 -14.12
C GLN A 41 -9.62 20.81 -15.27
N LEU A 42 -9.60 22.08 -15.71
CA LEU A 42 -10.33 22.54 -16.88
C LEU A 42 -9.73 21.96 -18.17
N LEU A 43 -8.40 21.94 -18.32
CA LEU A 43 -7.77 21.31 -19.47
C LEU A 43 -7.98 19.79 -19.48
N SER A 44 -8.07 19.12 -18.33
CA SER A 44 -8.45 17.69 -18.27
C SER A 44 -9.93 17.44 -18.55
N SER A 45 -10.82 18.42 -18.31
CA SER A 45 -12.23 18.29 -18.66
C SER A 45 -12.51 18.63 -20.15
N PHE A 46 -11.65 19.44 -20.78
CA PHE A 46 -11.74 19.78 -22.21
C PHE A 46 -10.84 18.92 -23.12
N ILE A 47 -9.82 18.28 -22.57
CA ILE A 47 -8.95 17.29 -23.23
C ILE A 47 -9.24 15.94 -22.57
N SER A 48 -10.51 15.54 -22.52
CA SER A 48 -10.79 14.13 -22.71
C SER A 48 -10.45 13.85 -24.18
N PRO A 49 -9.39 13.10 -24.52
CA PRO A 49 -9.43 12.43 -25.81
C PRO A 49 -10.75 11.66 -25.78
N THR A 50 -11.56 11.81 -26.82
CA THR A 50 -12.73 10.98 -27.07
C THR A 50 -12.37 9.53 -26.73
N GLN A 51 -12.68 9.11 -25.51
CA GLN A 51 -12.63 7.74 -25.10
C GLN A 51 -13.87 7.15 -25.76
N ASN A 52 -13.65 6.51 -26.90
CA ASN A 52 -14.61 5.56 -27.39
C ASN A 52 -14.83 4.54 -26.27
N GLY A 53 -16.03 4.61 -25.66
CA GLY A 53 -16.71 3.43 -25.15
C GLY A 53 -16.43 3.00 -23.71
N GLU A 54 -16.68 3.84 -22.70
CA GLU A 54 -17.04 3.32 -21.36
C GLU A 54 -18.20 4.14 -20.76
N SER A 55 -19.36 4.07 -21.39
CA SER A 55 -20.64 4.52 -20.78
C SER A 55 -21.61 3.36 -20.54
N SER A 56 -21.22 2.12 -20.84
CA SER A 56 -22.08 0.96 -20.72
C SER A 56 -21.61 0.01 -19.62
N HIS A 57 -22.36 -0.07 -18.53
CA HIS A 57 -22.28 -1.14 -17.53
C HIS A 57 -22.86 -2.46 -18.07
N LEU A 58 -22.55 -2.82 -19.33
CA LEU A 58 -22.97 -4.10 -19.90
C LEU A 58 -22.11 -5.21 -19.31
N THR A 59 -22.76 -6.19 -18.70
CA THR A 59 -22.15 -7.34 -18.02
C THR A 59 -21.66 -8.44 -18.99
N GLY A 60 -21.59 -8.16 -20.30
CA GLY A 60 -21.25 -9.11 -21.35
C GLY A 60 -20.01 -8.74 -22.16
N ALA A 61 -19.50 -9.69 -22.95
CA ALA A 61 -18.35 -9.47 -23.82
C ALA A 61 -18.69 -8.44 -24.92
N SER A 62 -17.97 -7.33 -24.93
CA SER A 62 -18.02 -6.30 -25.98
C SER A 62 -16.75 -6.38 -26.85
N PRO A 63 -16.72 -5.73 -28.03
CA PRO A 63 -15.50 -5.64 -28.85
C PRO A 63 -14.30 -5.04 -28.10
N ASP A 64 -14.55 -4.20 -27.08
CA ASP A 64 -13.53 -3.58 -26.23
C ASP A 64 -13.15 -4.45 -25.02
N ASN A 65 -14.00 -5.41 -24.61
CA ASN A 65 -13.71 -6.47 -23.65
C ASN A 65 -13.31 -7.76 -24.39
N THR A 66 -12.11 -7.76 -24.92
CA THR A 66 -11.56 -8.93 -25.61
C THR A 66 -11.19 -10.02 -24.60
N HIS A 67 -11.88 -11.17 -24.69
CA HIS A 67 -11.54 -12.48 -24.10
C HIS A 67 -12.06 -12.84 -22.69
N GLY A 68 -13.15 -12.23 -22.22
CA GLY A 68 -13.83 -12.72 -21.00
C GLY A 68 -13.00 -12.52 -19.73
N PHE A 69 -12.10 -11.54 -19.74
CA PHE A 69 -11.43 -11.08 -18.53
C PHE A 69 -12.44 -10.28 -17.70
N MET A 70 -12.55 -10.59 -16.41
CA MET A 70 -13.47 -9.89 -15.51
C MET A 70 -13.09 -8.43 -15.26
N VAL A 71 -11.87 -8.00 -15.59
CA VAL A 71 -11.38 -6.66 -15.29
C VAL A 71 -10.56 -6.11 -16.46
N SER A 72 -10.98 -4.96 -16.99
CA SER A 72 -10.15 -4.07 -17.79
C SER A 72 -9.27 -3.26 -16.82
N LEU A 73 -8.15 -3.83 -16.37
CA LEU A 73 -7.22 -3.07 -15.53
C LEU A 73 -6.52 -2.01 -16.38
N GLU A 74 -6.81 -0.73 -16.13
CA GLU A 74 -6.06 0.38 -16.71
C GLU A 74 -4.56 0.16 -16.49
N ASN A 75 -3.75 0.38 -17.53
CA ASN A 75 -2.31 0.33 -17.39
C ASN A 75 -1.80 1.60 -16.70
N LEU A 76 -1.60 1.49 -15.38
CA LEU A 76 -1.13 2.57 -14.51
C LEU A 76 0.32 3.00 -14.81
N GLN A 77 1.08 2.25 -15.61
CA GLN A 77 2.43 2.63 -16.04
C GLN A 77 2.49 3.98 -16.78
N LYS A 78 1.37 4.44 -17.34
CA LYS A 78 1.29 5.75 -18.02
C LYS A 78 1.07 6.93 -17.06
N ALA A 79 0.78 6.68 -15.79
CA ALA A 79 0.70 7.74 -14.79
C ALA A 79 2.10 8.32 -14.61
N ARG A 80 2.25 9.64 -14.83
CA ARG A 80 3.55 10.32 -14.69
C ARG A 80 3.98 10.29 -13.23
N ALA A 81 4.88 9.38 -12.88
CA ALA A 81 5.57 9.41 -11.60
C ALA A 81 6.36 10.74 -11.49
N VAL A 82 6.24 11.41 -10.35
CA VAL A 82 6.99 12.65 -10.05
C VAL A 82 8.47 12.33 -9.81
N THR A 83 8.78 11.07 -9.48
CA THR A 83 10.11 10.54 -9.20
C THR A 83 10.42 9.39 -10.14
N GLU A 84 11.54 9.47 -10.86
CA GLU A 84 11.97 8.47 -11.85
C GLU A 84 12.45 7.17 -11.20
N HIS A 85 13.03 7.25 -10.00
CA HIS A 85 13.52 6.11 -9.23
C HIS A 85 13.06 6.18 -7.78
N GLN A 86 12.69 5.04 -7.22
CA GLN A 86 12.35 4.84 -5.81
C GLN A 86 13.58 4.44 -4.96
N TYR A 87 14.68 4.03 -5.59
CA TYR A 87 15.90 3.55 -4.90
C TYR A 87 15.64 2.37 -3.96
N LEU A 88 14.75 1.47 -4.38
CA LEU A 88 14.39 0.27 -3.63
C LEU A 88 14.82 -0.98 -4.39
N THR A 89 15.31 -1.97 -3.64
CA THR A 89 15.59 -3.30 -4.18
C THR A 89 14.54 -4.29 -3.68
N THR A 90 13.87 -4.96 -4.62
CA THR A 90 12.84 -5.97 -4.33
C THR A 90 13.35 -7.35 -4.73
N LEU A 91 13.34 -8.31 -3.80
CA LEU A 91 13.68 -9.70 -4.03
C LEU A 91 12.43 -10.57 -3.83
N VAL A 92 12.05 -11.32 -4.86
CA VAL A 92 11.02 -12.36 -4.72
C VAL A 92 11.64 -13.73 -4.89
N MET A 93 11.13 -14.73 -4.16
CA MET A 93 11.62 -16.11 -4.29
C MET A 93 10.53 -17.16 -4.17
N GLU A 94 10.80 -18.31 -4.79
CA GLU A 94 10.04 -19.55 -4.69
C GLU A 94 11.03 -20.71 -4.47
N ILE A 95 10.58 -21.77 -3.82
CA ILE A 95 11.41 -22.95 -3.56
C ILE A 95 10.86 -24.19 -4.27
N HIS A 96 11.78 -25.02 -4.73
CA HIS A 96 11.47 -26.38 -5.14
C HIS A 96 11.93 -27.36 -4.08
N THR A 97 10.98 -28.19 -3.64
CA THR A 97 11.19 -29.25 -2.65
C THR A 97 10.89 -30.60 -3.29
N HIS A 98 11.60 -31.63 -2.83
CA HIS A 98 11.29 -33.00 -3.22
C HIS A 98 10.21 -33.54 -2.28
N THR A 99 9.01 -33.80 -2.79
CA THR A 99 7.86 -34.23 -1.98
C THR A 99 7.69 -35.75 -1.95
N ARG A 100 7.13 -36.25 -0.84
CA ARG A 100 6.73 -37.66 -0.68
C ARG A 100 5.44 -37.95 -1.43
N LEU A 101 5.56 -38.24 -2.74
CA LEU A 101 4.44 -38.56 -3.63
C LEU A 101 3.40 -37.42 -3.67
N ASP A 102 2.14 -37.72 -3.35
CA ASP A 102 1.00 -36.79 -3.41
C ASP A 102 0.88 -35.91 -2.15
N LEU A 103 1.80 -36.02 -1.19
CA LEU A 103 1.80 -35.17 0.00
C LEU A 103 2.31 -33.76 -0.31
N ASN A 104 1.76 -32.79 0.40
CA ASN A 104 2.26 -31.42 0.35
C ASN A 104 3.66 -31.33 0.97
N PRO A 105 4.51 -30.39 0.51
CA PRO A 105 5.81 -30.12 1.11
C PRO A 105 5.73 -29.93 2.62
N ASN A 106 6.59 -30.61 3.38
CA ASN A 106 6.74 -30.42 4.81
C ASN A 106 8.22 -30.16 5.16
N PRO A 107 8.57 -29.02 5.75
CA PRO A 107 9.96 -28.64 6.03
C PRO A 107 10.68 -29.57 7.01
N GLU A 108 9.97 -30.33 7.86
CA GLU A 108 10.60 -31.33 8.74
C GLU A 108 11.22 -32.49 7.95
N PHE A 109 10.58 -32.90 6.85
CA PHE A 109 10.93 -34.14 6.14
C PHE A 109 11.48 -33.90 4.74
N ASP A 110 10.96 -32.90 4.03
CA ASP A 110 11.15 -32.73 2.58
C ASP A 110 12.26 -31.68 2.32
N SER A 111 13.39 -32.11 1.76
CA SER A 111 14.55 -31.24 1.49
C SER A 111 14.32 -30.28 0.33
N ILE A 112 14.86 -29.07 0.45
CA ILE A 112 14.93 -28.07 -0.63
C ILE A 112 15.94 -28.53 -1.68
N ARG A 113 15.51 -28.57 -2.95
CA ARG A 113 16.34 -28.95 -4.10
C ARG A 113 16.80 -27.75 -4.92
N ALA A 114 16.00 -26.69 -4.96
CA ALA A 114 16.39 -25.44 -5.60
C ALA A 114 15.68 -24.22 -4.99
N ILE A 115 16.36 -23.07 -5.04
CA ILE A 115 15.77 -21.75 -4.79
C ILE A 115 15.78 -20.98 -6.10
N PHE A 116 14.62 -20.47 -6.49
CA PHE A 116 14.45 -19.58 -7.63
C PHE A 116 14.16 -18.19 -7.11
N TYR A 117 14.77 -17.18 -7.72
CA TYR A 117 14.58 -15.81 -7.29
C TYR A 117 14.61 -14.82 -8.46
N SER A 118 13.97 -13.68 -8.24
CA SER A 118 14.04 -12.53 -9.13
C SER A 118 14.26 -11.28 -8.30
N ILE A 119 15.20 -10.44 -8.73
CA ILE A 119 15.56 -9.18 -8.07
C ILE A 119 15.28 -8.03 -9.01
N LEU A 120 14.44 -7.12 -8.58
CA LEU A 120 14.25 -5.81 -9.21
C LEU A 120 15.04 -4.78 -8.41
N ASN A 121 16.07 -4.22 -9.02
CA ASN A 121 16.84 -3.11 -8.44
C ASN A 121 16.47 -1.81 -9.16
N ASP A 122 15.93 -0.84 -8.42
CA ASP A 122 15.57 0.49 -8.94
C ASP A 122 16.57 1.57 -8.50
N VAL A 123 17.86 1.22 -8.47
CA VAL A 123 18.95 2.15 -8.17
C VAL A 123 19.65 2.56 -9.49
N PRO A 124 19.79 3.87 -9.77
CA PRO A 124 20.45 4.36 -10.99
C PRO A 124 21.86 3.78 -11.19
N GLY A 125 22.18 3.40 -12.43
CA GLY A 125 23.49 2.86 -12.80
C GLY A 125 23.66 1.35 -12.59
N ASN A 126 22.79 0.71 -11.79
CA ASN A 126 22.70 -0.74 -11.64
C ASN A 126 21.24 -1.21 -11.71
N SER A 127 20.39 -0.45 -12.40
CA SER A 127 18.98 -0.76 -12.52
C SER A 127 18.78 -1.96 -13.44
N GLY A 128 17.93 -2.89 -13.02
CA GLY A 128 17.70 -4.10 -13.79
C GLY A 128 16.88 -5.14 -13.05
N ASN A 129 16.32 -6.05 -13.84
CA ASN A 129 15.73 -7.28 -13.33
C ASN A 129 16.74 -8.42 -13.50
N ILE A 130 17.01 -9.13 -12.43
CA ILE A 130 17.95 -10.25 -12.39
C ILE A 130 17.17 -11.46 -11.99
N VAL A 131 17.25 -12.51 -12.80
CA VAL A 131 16.63 -13.79 -12.53
C VAL A 131 17.73 -14.78 -12.23
N GLY A 132 17.58 -15.54 -11.15
CA GLY A 132 18.58 -16.52 -10.76
C GLY A 132 17.98 -17.76 -10.14
N ALA A 133 18.79 -18.83 -10.15
CA ALA A 133 18.46 -20.09 -9.50
C ALA A 133 19.69 -20.68 -8.80
N ILE A 134 19.49 -21.25 -7.61
CA ILE A 134 20.50 -22.03 -6.90
C ILE A 134 19.94 -23.45 -6.79
N ALA A 135 20.62 -24.43 -7.34
CA ALA A 135 20.13 -25.81 -7.42
C ALA A 135 21.15 -26.82 -6.90
N ILE A 136 20.68 -27.87 -6.23
CA ILE A 136 21.52 -28.98 -5.79
C ILE A 136 21.84 -29.90 -6.97
N ILE A 137 23.11 -30.23 -7.13
CA ILE A 137 23.61 -31.18 -8.12
C ILE A 137 23.12 -32.59 -7.77
N LEU A 138 22.40 -33.23 -8.69
CA LEU A 138 21.94 -34.62 -8.54
C LEU A 138 22.82 -35.62 -9.32
N ASP A 139 23.40 -35.21 -10.44
CA ASP A 139 24.24 -36.01 -11.35
C ASP A 139 25.46 -35.20 -11.81
N ASP A 140 26.33 -35.74 -12.67
CA ASP A 140 27.52 -35.03 -13.19
C ASP A 140 27.21 -33.58 -13.64
N PRO A 141 27.98 -32.56 -13.19
CA PRO A 141 27.68 -31.14 -13.40
C PRO A 141 27.48 -30.76 -14.87
N VAL A 142 28.21 -31.43 -15.77
CA VAL A 142 28.17 -31.19 -17.22
C VAL A 142 26.83 -31.60 -17.83
N SER A 143 26.23 -32.70 -17.36
CA SER A 143 24.93 -33.18 -17.84
C SER A 143 23.80 -32.24 -17.42
N PHE A 144 23.88 -31.72 -16.19
CA PHE A 144 22.91 -30.79 -15.62
C PHE A 144 23.03 -29.41 -16.27
N GLN A 145 24.25 -28.91 -16.49
CA GLN A 145 24.47 -27.66 -17.19
C GLN A 145 23.97 -27.71 -18.65
N ASN A 146 24.20 -28.84 -19.35
CA ASN A 146 23.68 -29.05 -20.70
C ASN A 146 22.14 -29.14 -20.74
N SER A 147 21.50 -29.62 -19.66
CA SER A 147 20.04 -29.64 -19.54
C SER A 147 19.40 -28.26 -19.51
N LEU A 148 20.17 -27.26 -19.09
CA LEU A 148 19.71 -25.90 -18.85
C LEU A 148 20.13 -24.92 -19.95
N LEU A 149 20.89 -25.36 -20.95
CA LEU A 149 21.12 -24.59 -22.19
C LEU A 149 19.82 -24.30 -22.96
N CYS A 150 18.74 -25.03 -22.65
CA CYS A 150 17.39 -24.77 -23.17
C CYS A 150 16.64 -23.68 -22.37
N CYS A 151 17.15 -23.26 -21.21
CA CYS A 151 16.62 -22.14 -20.44
C CYS A 151 17.06 -20.84 -21.12
N ASN A 152 16.13 -19.91 -21.34
CA ASN A 152 16.42 -18.59 -21.91
C ASN A 152 17.69 -17.98 -21.28
N ASN A 153 18.55 -17.39 -22.12
CA ASN A 153 19.90 -16.87 -21.83
C ASN A 153 20.02 -15.79 -20.71
N ASN A 154 18.95 -15.51 -19.95
CA ASN A 154 18.86 -14.40 -19.00
C ASN A 154 18.74 -14.85 -17.52
N CYS A 155 19.07 -16.10 -17.19
CA CYS A 155 19.02 -16.61 -15.81
C CYS A 155 20.40 -17.09 -15.33
N ASP A 156 20.87 -16.54 -14.21
CA ASP A 156 22.12 -16.96 -13.58
C ASP A 156 21.87 -18.19 -12.69
N ILE A 157 22.44 -19.34 -13.08
CA ILE A 157 22.24 -20.60 -12.36
C ILE A 157 23.53 -20.98 -11.63
N VAL A 158 23.41 -21.23 -10.33
CA VAL A 158 24.51 -21.68 -9.46
C VAL A 158 24.21 -23.08 -8.93
N PHE A 159 25.18 -23.98 -9.06
CA PHE A 159 25.07 -25.33 -8.57
C PHE A 159 25.83 -25.52 -7.25
N VAL A 160 25.27 -26.34 -6.37
CA VAL A 160 25.81 -26.64 -5.03
C VAL A 160 25.62 -28.11 -4.69
N ASP A 161 26.42 -28.64 -3.77
CA ASP A 161 26.44 -30.07 -3.46
C ASP A 161 25.47 -30.49 -2.35
N SER A 162 24.97 -29.53 -1.56
CA SER A 162 24.16 -29.83 -0.38
C SER A 162 23.10 -28.76 -0.10
N GLU A 163 22.09 -29.13 0.68
CA GLU A 163 21.02 -28.23 1.12
C GLU A 163 21.57 -27.08 1.99
N VAL A 164 22.54 -27.36 2.86
CA VAL A 164 23.23 -26.34 3.66
C VAL A 164 24.02 -25.38 2.75
N GLY A 165 24.71 -25.92 1.74
CA GLY A 165 25.42 -25.11 0.73
C GLY A 165 24.47 -24.22 -0.06
N LEU A 166 23.27 -24.72 -0.39
CA LEU A 166 22.21 -23.98 -1.07
C LEU A 166 21.72 -22.79 -0.23
N ILE A 167 21.43 -23.01 1.06
CA ILE A 167 20.99 -21.95 1.97
C ILE A 167 22.10 -20.90 2.13
N ASN A 168 23.35 -21.32 2.38
CA ASN A 168 24.48 -20.40 2.51
C ASN A 168 24.71 -19.56 1.25
N LYS A 169 24.62 -20.18 0.07
CA LYS A 169 24.73 -19.46 -1.19
C LYS A 169 23.60 -18.45 -1.38
N PHE A 170 22.39 -18.78 -0.95
CA PHE A 170 21.28 -17.84 -1.00
C PHE A 170 21.47 -16.67 -0.01
N ILE A 171 21.99 -16.92 1.20
CA ILE A 171 22.38 -15.85 2.14
C ILE A 171 23.39 -14.90 1.49
N GLU A 172 24.39 -15.42 0.76
CA GLU A 172 25.34 -14.57 0.02
C GLU A 172 24.64 -13.68 -1.01
N VAL A 173 23.63 -14.20 -1.73
CA VAL A 173 22.83 -13.41 -2.68
C VAL A 173 22.08 -12.30 -1.96
N VAL A 174 21.40 -12.62 -0.84
CA VAL A 174 20.68 -11.63 -0.02
C VAL A 174 21.63 -10.57 0.52
N LYS A 175 22.81 -10.94 1.02
CA LYS A 175 23.82 -10.00 1.53
C LYS A 175 24.44 -9.15 0.43
N LYS A 176 24.63 -9.70 -0.78
CA LYS A 176 25.18 -8.99 -1.93
C LYS A 176 24.24 -7.89 -2.42
N TRP A 177 22.95 -8.21 -2.57
CA TRP A 177 21.95 -7.29 -3.11
C TRP A 177 21.26 -6.43 -2.06
N ASP A 178 21.31 -6.86 -0.80
CA ASP A 178 20.69 -6.23 0.37
C ASP A 178 19.27 -5.69 0.11
N PRO A 179 18.30 -6.55 -0.27
CA PRO A 179 16.97 -6.11 -0.68
C PRO A 179 16.17 -5.41 0.45
N ASP A 180 15.55 -4.28 0.15
CA ASP A 180 14.66 -3.57 1.07
C ASP A 180 13.33 -4.30 1.25
N ILE A 181 12.83 -4.87 0.15
CA ILE A 181 11.58 -5.60 0.09
C ILE A 181 11.90 -7.05 -0.26
N ILE A 182 11.40 -7.97 0.56
CA ILE A 182 11.38 -9.40 0.24
C ILE A 182 9.94 -9.86 0.07
N GLY A 183 9.69 -10.75 -0.88
CA GLY A 183 8.34 -11.24 -1.13
C GLY A 183 8.29 -12.63 -1.74
N GLY A 184 7.08 -13.16 -1.84
CA GLY A 184 6.80 -14.44 -2.46
C GLY A 184 5.30 -14.55 -2.68
N TYR A 185 4.87 -15.52 -3.49
CA TYR A 185 3.45 -15.59 -3.80
C TYR A 185 2.65 -16.01 -2.58
N GLU A 186 3.10 -17.06 -1.90
CA GLU A 186 2.67 -17.55 -0.58
C GLU A 186 3.91 -17.72 0.30
N ILE A 187 4.16 -16.74 1.17
CA ILE A 187 5.42 -16.64 1.91
C ILE A 187 5.52 -17.61 3.07
N GLN A 188 4.41 -18.10 3.63
CA GLN A 188 4.42 -18.88 4.86
C GLN A 188 4.78 -20.34 4.56
N LEU A 189 4.02 -20.97 3.67
CA LEU A 189 4.13 -22.42 3.46
C LEU A 189 5.01 -22.84 2.28
N LEU A 190 5.21 -21.96 1.29
CA LEU A 190 5.81 -22.35 0.00
C LEU A 190 7.05 -21.54 -0.38
N SER A 191 7.54 -20.65 0.50
CA SER A 191 8.68 -19.79 0.22
C SER A 191 9.50 -19.51 1.49
N TRP A 192 9.46 -18.29 2.02
CA TRP A 192 10.32 -17.85 3.13
C TRP A 192 10.10 -18.59 4.45
N GLY A 193 8.85 -18.85 4.86
CA GLY A 193 8.54 -19.57 6.09
C GLY A 193 9.03 -21.00 6.04
N TYR A 194 8.79 -21.70 4.92
CA TYR A 194 9.36 -23.03 4.67
C TYR A 194 10.89 -23.02 4.76
N LEU A 195 11.55 -22.04 4.14
CA LEU A 195 13.01 -21.91 4.19
C LEU A 195 13.52 -21.74 5.63
N LEU A 196 12.84 -20.94 6.45
CA LEU A 196 13.18 -20.71 7.86
C LEU A 196 12.98 -21.95 8.72
N GLU A 197 11.83 -22.63 8.59
CA GLU A 197 11.53 -23.87 9.30
C GLU A 197 12.53 -24.98 8.90
N ARG A 198 12.85 -25.09 7.61
CA ARG A 198 13.83 -26.06 7.12
C ARG A 198 15.23 -25.75 7.64
N ALA A 199 15.63 -24.48 7.65
CA ALA A 199 16.91 -24.06 8.22
C ALA A 199 16.98 -24.40 9.72
N HIS A 200 15.88 -24.25 10.47
CA HIS A 200 15.82 -24.65 11.87
C HIS A 200 16.06 -26.16 12.06
N VAL A 201 15.43 -27.01 11.23
CA VAL A 201 15.65 -28.48 11.22
C VAL A 201 17.12 -28.82 10.93
N LEU A 202 17.78 -28.03 10.08
CA LEU A 202 19.21 -28.16 9.77
C LEU A 202 20.14 -27.50 10.82
N ASN A 203 19.59 -27.04 11.95
CA ASN A 203 20.29 -26.32 13.03
C ASN A 203 20.98 -25.02 12.57
N MET A 204 20.41 -24.32 11.58
CA MET A 204 20.88 -23.03 11.08
C MET A 204 19.99 -21.90 11.58
N ASN A 205 20.59 -20.86 12.17
CA ASN A 205 19.85 -19.65 12.58
C ASN A 205 19.71 -18.66 11.40
N LEU A 206 18.88 -19.02 10.42
CA LEU A 206 18.69 -18.23 9.20
C LEU A 206 18.02 -16.86 9.46
N HIS A 207 17.17 -16.75 10.48
CA HIS A 207 16.46 -15.51 10.78
C HIS A 207 17.41 -14.34 11.10
N SER A 208 18.47 -14.62 11.88
CA SER A 208 19.51 -13.65 12.17
C SER A 208 20.34 -13.29 10.92
N GLU A 209 20.62 -14.26 10.05
CA GLU A 209 21.42 -14.06 8.83
C GLU A 209 20.70 -13.25 7.75
N LEU A 210 19.37 -13.35 7.69
CA LEU A 210 18.54 -12.57 6.78
C LEU A 210 18.27 -11.15 7.30
N SER A 211 18.32 -10.94 8.61
CA SER A 211 18.06 -9.64 9.22
C SER A 211 19.20 -8.64 8.97
N ARG A 212 18.87 -7.34 8.85
CA ARG A 212 19.89 -6.27 8.73
C ARG A 212 20.51 -5.86 10.06
N ALA A 213 19.92 -6.28 11.18
CA ALA A 213 20.40 -6.00 12.52
C ALA A 213 20.53 -7.29 13.32
N GLU A 214 21.53 -7.34 14.19
CA GLU A 214 21.70 -8.46 15.13
C GLU A 214 20.50 -8.52 16.07
N LEU A 215 19.75 -9.61 15.99
CA LEU A 215 18.66 -9.89 16.89
C LEU A 215 19.20 -10.59 18.13
N LYS A 216 19.11 -9.91 19.28
CA LYS A 216 19.15 -10.62 20.56
C LYS A 216 17.83 -11.36 20.68
N PHE A 217 17.84 -12.66 20.41
CA PHE A 217 16.68 -13.52 20.57
C PHE A 217 16.17 -13.44 22.01
N ASN A 218 15.09 -12.68 22.23
CA ASN A 218 14.25 -12.85 23.40
C ASN A 218 13.22 -13.90 23.01
N ALA A 219 13.40 -15.12 23.51
CA ALA A 219 12.57 -16.30 23.21
C ALA A 219 11.14 -16.23 23.79
N SER A 220 10.57 -15.04 23.97
CA SER A 220 9.28 -14.83 24.65
C SER A 220 8.09 -14.56 23.74
N ASP A 221 8.29 -14.33 22.44
CA ASP A 221 7.19 -14.08 21.50
C ASP A 221 6.92 -15.33 20.66
N ASP A 222 6.53 -16.40 21.35
CA ASP A 222 6.06 -17.67 20.75
C ASP A 222 4.60 -17.54 20.28
N ASP A 223 4.30 -16.47 19.56
CA ASP A 223 3.01 -16.27 18.90
C ASP A 223 3.05 -17.03 17.58
N THR A 224 2.60 -18.29 17.64
CA THR A 224 2.45 -19.27 16.54
C THR A 224 1.56 -18.79 15.36
N ASN A 225 1.07 -17.54 15.40
CA ASN A 225 0.25 -16.88 14.38
C ASN A 225 0.84 -15.55 13.89
N SER A 226 2.09 -15.24 14.22
CA SER A 226 2.70 -13.98 13.83
C SER A 226 3.10 -13.96 12.35
N ASP A 227 2.70 -12.90 11.64
CA ASP A 227 3.18 -12.64 10.28
C ASP A 227 4.70 -12.69 10.25
N LEU A 228 5.26 -13.30 9.19
CA LEU A 228 6.71 -13.40 9.01
C LEU A 228 7.35 -12.01 9.02
N LYS A 229 8.26 -11.78 9.97
CA LYS A 229 9.01 -10.51 10.11
C LYS A 229 10.50 -10.76 9.98
N VAL A 230 11.16 -9.96 9.14
CA VAL A 230 12.61 -9.92 9.01
C VAL A 230 13.09 -8.51 9.35
N THR A 231 13.94 -8.38 10.36
CA THR A 231 14.31 -7.07 10.88
C THR A 231 15.08 -6.26 9.85
N GLY A 232 14.60 -5.04 9.59
CA GLY A 232 15.18 -4.12 8.61
C GLY A 232 14.76 -4.37 7.16
N ARG A 233 13.87 -5.33 6.89
CA ARG A 233 13.31 -5.61 5.56
C ARG A 233 11.78 -5.63 5.61
N ILE A 234 11.15 -5.22 4.52
CA ILE A 234 9.70 -5.26 4.36
C ILE A 234 9.34 -6.61 3.74
N VAL A 235 8.46 -7.36 4.39
CA VAL A 235 8.01 -8.69 3.93
C VAL A 235 6.64 -8.55 3.27
N LEU A 236 6.52 -8.91 2.00
CA LEU A 236 5.28 -8.82 1.24
C LEU A 236 4.75 -10.21 0.85
N ASP A 237 3.54 -10.50 1.31
CA ASP A 237 2.78 -11.68 0.91
C ASP A 237 1.86 -11.35 -0.27
N ILE A 238 2.24 -11.75 -1.48
CA ILE A 238 1.66 -11.22 -2.71
C ILE A 238 0.19 -11.64 -2.83
N TRP A 239 -0.18 -12.89 -2.56
CA TRP A 239 -1.58 -13.30 -2.69
C TRP A 239 -2.50 -12.52 -1.74
N ARG A 240 -2.02 -12.16 -0.55
CA ARG A 240 -2.78 -11.33 0.40
C ARG A 240 -2.96 -9.91 -0.12
N LEU A 241 -1.92 -9.33 -0.71
CA LEU A 241 -2.00 -8.01 -1.34
C LEU A 241 -3.03 -8.02 -2.48
N MET A 242 -3.04 -9.06 -3.31
CA MET A 242 -3.96 -9.18 -4.44
C MET A 242 -5.44 -9.17 -4.02
N ARG A 243 -5.79 -9.66 -2.83
CA ARG A 243 -7.17 -9.58 -2.29
C ARG A 243 -7.67 -8.16 -2.07
N HIS A 244 -6.75 -7.22 -1.86
CA HIS A 244 -7.09 -5.80 -1.71
C HIS A 244 -7.12 -5.06 -3.05
N GLU A 245 -6.50 -5.62 -4.09
CA GLU A 245 -6.41 -5.02 -5.43
C GLU A 245 -7.56 -5.42 -6.34
N ILE A 246 -7.97 -6.70 -6.31
CA ILE A 246 -8.97 -7.24 -7.24
C ILE A 246 -9.91 -8.20 -6.52
N ALA A 247 -11.22 -8.06 -6.77
CA ALA A 247 -12.23 -8.96 -6.23
C ALA A 247 -12.43 -10.18 -7.14
N LEU A 248 -11.77 -11.29 -6.81
CA LEU A 248 -11.90 -12.58 -7.50
C LEU A 248 -12.45 -13.68 -6.58
N GLN A 249 -12.95 -14.76 -7.19
CA GLN A 249 -13.38 -15.97 -6.47
C GLN A 249 -12.20 -16.81 -5.98
N SER A 250 -11.11 -16.84 -6.74
CA SER A 250 -9.89 -17.60 -6.45
C SER A 250 -8.66 -16.71 -6.61
N TYR A 251 -7.72 -16.83 -5.67
CA TYR A 251 -6.47 -16.05 -5.63
C TYR A 251 -5.25 -16.94 -5.85
N THR A 252 -5.37 -18.02 -6.61
CA THR A 252 -4.17 -18.75 -7.06
C THR A 252 -3.35 -17.88 -8.01
N PHE A 253 -2.04 -18.13 -8.06
CA PHE A 253 -1.11 -17.37 -8.90
C PHE A 253 -1.57 -17.38 -10.37
N GLU A 254 -2.01 -18.53 -10.86
CA GLU A 254 -2.40 -18.70 -12.25
C GLU A 254 -3.66 -17.90 -12.58
N ASN A 255 -4.60 -17.79 -11.63
CA ASN A 255 -5.81 -17.02 -11.81
C ASN A 255 -5.51 -15.51 -11.78
N ILE A 256 -4.66 -15.06 -10.85
CA ILE A 256 -4.24 -13.66 -10.77
C ILE A 256 -3.48 -13.24 -12.03
N VAL A 257 -2.50 -14.03 -12.46
CA VAL A 257 -1.74 -13.77 -13.69
C VAL A 257 -2.66 -13.74 -14.91
N TYR A 258 -3.67 -14.61 -14.98
CA TYR A 258 -4.65 -14.57 -16.06
C TYR A 258 -5.46 -13.28 -16.07
N HIS A 259 -5.95 -12.82 -14.91
CA HIS A 259 -6.80 -11.64 -14.84
C HIS A 259 -6.03 -10.31 -14.95
N ILE A 260 -4.78 -10.25 -14.47
CA ILE A 260 -3.99 -9.01 -14.41
C ILE A 260 -3.01 -8.88 -15.58
N LEU A 261 -2.31 -9.96 -15.92
CA LEU A 261 -1.30 -9.98 -16.98
C LEU A 261 -1.85 -10.50 -18.32
N HIS A 262 -3.09 -11.00 -18.35
CA HIS A 262 -3.70 -11.63 -19.53
C HIS A 262 -2.89 -12.80 -20.11
N LYS A 263 -2.13 -13.49 -19.26
CA LYS A 263 -1.30 -14.65 -19.62
C LYS A 263 -1.87 -15.92 -18.98
N ARG A 264 -1.93 -17.02 -19.73
CA ARG A 264 -2.20 -18.35 -19.17
C ARG A 264 -0.88 -19.00 -18.78
N VAL A 265 -0.79 -19.41 -17.52
CA VAL A 265 0.37 -20.13 -16.98
C VAL A 265 -0.07 -21.51 -16.49
N PRO A 266 0.77 -22.54 -16.64
CA PRO A 266 0.42 -23.89 -16.21
C PRO A 266 0.53 -24.04 -14.68
N LEU A 267 -0.34 -24.88 -14.11
CA LEU A 267 -0.25 -25.37 -12.73
C LEU A 267 0.10 -26.85 -12.77
N TYR A 268 1.11 -27.26 -12.02
CA TYR A 268 1.53 -28.65 -11.88
C TYR A 268 1.43 -29.09 -10.42
N SER A 269 1.24 -30.40 -10.21
CA SER A 269 1.25 -30.97 -8.87
C SER A 269 2.68 -31.04 -8.31
N PHE A 270 2.84 -31.00 -6.98
CA PHE A 270 4.16 -31.17 -6.36
C PHE A 270 4.81 -32.52 -6.70
N ARG A 271 4.00 -33.56 -6.88
CA ARG A 271 4.44 -34.88 -7.34
C ARG A 271 5.08 -34.82 -8.73
N ASP A 272 4.43 -34.18 -9.69
CA ASP A 272 4.94 -34.07 -11.06
C ASP A 272 6.25 -33.26 -11.09
N LEU A 273 6.29 -32.15 -10.35
CA LEU A 273 7.49 -31.31 -10.24
C LEU A 273 8.67 -32.08 -9.64
N SER A 274 8.44 -32.86 -8.58
CA SER A 274 9.44 -33.73 -7.95
C SER A 274 9.89 -34.83 -8.90
N PHE A 275 8.94 -35.50 -9.57
CA PHE A 275 9.23 -36.55 -10.54
C PHE A 275 10.11 -36.05 -11.68
N TRP A 276 9.78 -34.89 -12.27
CA TRP A 276 10.54 -34.28 -13.36
C TRP A 276 11.93 -33.83 -12.96
N TRP A 277 12.10 -33.37 -11.72
CA TRP A 277 13.39 -32.95 -11.20
C TRP A 277 14.39 -34.11 -11.11
N GLU A 278 13.91 -35.29 -10.71
CA GLU A 278 14.74 -36.48 -10.55
C GLU A 278 15.10 -37.18 -11.87
N GLN A 279 14.38 -36.91 -12.96
CA GLN A 279 14.68 -37.53 -14.25
C GLN A 279 16.05 -37.10 -14.77
N THR A 280 16.87 -38.06 -15.21
CA THR A 280 18.15 -37.79 -15.88
C THR A 280 17.98 -37.04 -17.20
N ASN A 281 16.78 -37.14 -17.82
CA ASN A 281 16.50 -36.47 -19.07
C ASN A 281 16.38 -34.95 -18.86
N PRO A 282 17.19 -34.15 -19.58
CA PRO A 282 17.26 -32.71 -19.43
C PRO A 282 15.92 -31.98 -19.63
N VAL A 283 15.06 -32.50 -20.50
CA VAL A 283 13.80 -31.86 -20.88
C VAL A 283 12.82 -31.80 -19.71
N TYR A 284 12.78 -32.84 -18.87
CA TYR A 284 11.89 -32.86 -17.71
C TYR A 284 12.36 -31.87 -16.65
N ARG A 285 13.66 -31.84 -16.34
CA ARG A 285 14.25 -30.85 -15.43
C ARG A 285 13.97 -29.43 -15.89
N HIS A 286 14.15 -29.16 -17.18
CA HIS A 286 13.84 -27.87 -17.78
C HIS A 286 12.37 -27.44 -17.56
N ARG A 287 11.40 -28.37 -17.58
CA ARG A 287 9.99 -28.04 -17.27
C ARG A 287 9.81 -27.53 -15.85
N THR A 288 10.44 -28.19 -14.86
CA THR A 288 10.39 -27.74 -13.46
C THR A 288 11.08 -26.39 -13.30
N PHE A 289 12.25 -26.18 -13.92
CA PHE A 289 12.94 -24.88 -13.93
C PHE A 289 12.05 -23.79 -14.52
N ASN A 290 11.51 -24.00 -15.72
CA ASN A 290 10.68 -23.02 -16.40
C ASN A 290 9.42 -22.67 -15.59
N PHE A 291 8.81 -23.66 -14.92
CA PHE A 291 7.67 -23.43 -14.03
C PHE A 291 8.01 -22.41 -12.93
N TYR A 292 9.10 -22.60 -12.18
CA TYR A 292 9.47 -21.67 -11.11
C TYR A 292 9.97 -20.32 -11.64
N LEU A 293 10.68 -20.31 -12.77
CA LEU A 293 11.13 -19.07 -13.42
C LEU A 293 9.94 -18.20 -13.84
N ILE A 294 8.90 -18.79 -14.43
CA ILE A 294 7.64 -18.10 -14.77
C ILE A 294 6.99 -17.50 -13.52
N ARG A 295 7.03 -18.21 -12.39
CA ARG A 295 6.46 -17.71 -11.14
C ARG A 295 7.22 -16.50 -10.59
N VAL A 296 8.54 -16.60 -10.43
CA VAL A 296 9.33 -15.51 -9.85
C VAL A 296 9.36 -14.27 -10.72
N THR A 297 9.42 -14.43 -12.03
CA THR A 297 9.32 -13.31 -12.98
C THR A 297 7.91 -12.72 -12.99
N GLY A 298 6.88 -13.57 -13.05
CA GLY A 298 5.48 -13.15 -13.03
C GLY A 298 5.10 -12.38 -11.77
N MET A 299 5.68 -12.70 -10.60
CA MET A 299 5.48 -11.93 -9.37
C MET A 299 5.98 -10.47 -9.49
N LEU A 300 7.15 -10.24 -10.09
CA LEU A 300 7.64 -8.89 -10.33
C LEU A 300 6.82 -8.18 -11.42
N GLU A 301 6.44 -8.88 -12.48
CA GLU A 301 5.55 -8.33 -13.51
C GLU A 301 4.20 -7.89 -12.91
N LEU A 302 3.66 -8.62 -11.93
CA LEU A 302 2.45 -8.22 -11.20
C LEU A 302 2.66 -6.92 -10.42
N PHE A 303 3.77 -6.77 -9.71
CA PHE A 303 4.08 -5.53 -8.99
C PHE A 303 4.23 -4.34 -9.94
N GLU A 304 4.88 -4.54 -11.08
CA GLU A 304 5.08 -3.51 -12.09
C GLU A 304 3.76 -3.12 -12.77
N ARG A 305 2.92 -4.10 -13.14
CA ARG A 305 1.65 -3.86 -13.84
C ARG A 305 0.62 -3.11 -12.99
N LEU A 306 0.69 -3.28 -11.67
CA LEU A 306 -0.18 -2.61 -10.69
C LEU A 306 0.45 -1.34 -10.10
N ASP A 307 1.72 -1.06 -10.40
CA ASP A 307 2.55 -0.04 -9.73
C ASP A 307 2.39 -0.06 -8.20
N LEU A 308 2.42 -1.27 -7.63
CA LEU A 308 2.05 -1.46 -6.21
C LEU A 308 3.05 -0.76 -5.30
N ILE A 309 4.35 -0.89 -5.59
CA ILE A 309 5.42 -0.28 -4.80
C ILE A 309 5.41 1.24 -4.98
N GLY A 310 5.34 1.75 -6.21
CA GLY A 310 5.35 3.19 -6.49
C GLY A 310 4.16 3.89 -5.85
N ARG A 311 2.94 3.37 -6.04
CA ARG A 311 1.72 3.90 -5.42
C ARG A 311 1.79 3.86 -3.89
N THR A 312 2.31 2.78 -3.30
CA THR A 312 2.44 2.66 -1.85
C THR A 312 3.45 3.66 -1.29
N SER A 313 4.58 3.87 -1.98
CA SER A 313 5.58 4.88 -1.62
C SER A 313 5.00 6.30 -1.65
N GLU A 314 4.22 6.65 -2.67
CA GLU A 314 3.57 7.96 -2.75
C GLU A 314 2.52 8.15 -1.65
N LEU A 315 1.72 7.12 -1.36
CA LEU A 315 0.77 7.15 -0.26
C LEU A 315 1.47 7.28 1.11
N ALA A 316 2.60 6.61 1.32
CA ALA A 316 3.41 6.76 2.53
C ALA A 316 3.91 8.20 2.70
N ARG A 317 4.40 8.83 1.61
CA ARG A 317 4.84 10.24 1.61
C ARG A 317 3.69 11.20 1.91
N LEU A 318 2.53 10.97 1.30
CA LEU A 318 1.33 11.77 1.52
C LEU A 318 0.83 11.66 2.97
N PHE A 319 0.61 10.44 3.45
CA PHE A 319 0.11 10.17 4.80
C PHE A 319 1.17 10.36 5.89
N GLY A 320 2.45 10.46 5.53
CA GLY A 320 3.57 10.57 6.47
C GLY A 320 3.63 9.42 7.46
N ILE A 321 3.45 8.20 6.96
CA ILE A 321 3.55 6.95 7.72
C ILE A 321 4.57 6.04 7.03
N GLN A 322 4.95 4.95 7.68
CA GLN A 322 5.91 4.02 7.10
C GLN A 322 5.29 3.25 5.92
N PHE A 323 6.13 2.83 4.96
CA PHE A 323 5.69 2.10 3.77
C PHE A 323 4.78 0.91 4.11
N TYR A 324 5.22 0.04 5.01
CA TYR A 324 4.48 -1.16 5.38
C TYR A 324 3.15 -0.85 6.10
N GLU A 325 3.08 0.28 6.81
CA GLU A 325 1.85 0.71 7.50
C GLU A 325 0.77 1.15 6.52
N VAL A 326 1.13 1.59 5.32
CA VAL A 326 0.15 1.88 4.26
C VAL A 326 -0.61 0.61 3.89
N LEU A 327 0.07 -0.53 3.80
CA LEU A 327 -0.51 -1.81 3.40
C LEU A 327 -1.23 -2.50 4.57
N SER A 328 -0.61 -2.52 5.75
CA SER A 328 -1.07 -3.31 6.89
C SER A 328 -2.08 -2.59 7.79
N ARG A 329 -2.08 -1.26 7.84
CA ARG A 329 -2.93 -0.48 8.77
C ARG A 329 -4.17 0.09 8.07
N GLY A 330 -5.26 0.15 8.82
CA GLY A 330 -6.53 0.68 8.34
C GLY A 330 -6.55 2.20 8.13
N SER A 331 -7.66 2.67 7.56
CA SER A 331 -7.87 4.09 7.19
C SER A 331 -7.74 5.06 8.37
N GLN A 332 -8.14 4.65 9.58
CA GLN A 332 -8.05 5.48 10.79
C GLN A 332 -6.63 5.96 11.07
N PHE A 333 -5.64 5.08 10.93
CA PHE A 333 -4.23 5.39 11.18
C PHE A 333 -3.70 6.46 10.21
N ARG A 334 -4.15 6.39 8.95
CA ARG A 334 -3.80 7.37 7.90
C ARG A 334 -4.36 8.75 8.23
N VAL A 335 -5.64 8.82 8.61
CA VAL A 335 -6.30 10.07 8.99
C VAL A 335 -5.67 10.68 10.24
N GLU A 336 -5.40 9.85 11.25
CA GLU A 336 -4.78 10.30 12.50
C GLU A 336 -3.38 10.90 12.27
N SER A 337 -2.53 10.24 11.47
CA SER A 337 -1.20 10.77 11.13
C SER A 337 -1.28 12.15 10.46
N MET A 338 -2.21 12.35 9.53
CA MET A 338 -2.41 13.65 8.89
C MET A 338 -2.94 14.70 9.88
N MET A 339 -3.96 14.35 10.66
CA MET A 339 -4.58 15.26 11.63
C MET A 339 -3.59 15.72 12.70
N LEU A 340 -2.79 14.82 13.27
CA LEU A 340 -1.82 15.15 14.31
C LEU A 340 -0.72 16.08 13.79
N ARG A 341 -0.25 15.87 12.55
CA ARG A 341 0.75 16.74 11.91
C ARG A 341 0.20 18.15 11.66
N LEU A 342 -1.08 18.28 11.32
CA LEU A 342 -1.75 19.58 11.16
C LEU A 342 -2.08 20.27 12.50
N ALA A 343 -2.47 19.50 13.52
CA ALA A 343 -2.87 19.99 14.83
C ALA A 343 -1.69 20.55 15.65
N LYS A 344 -0.52 19.90 15.59
CA LYS A 344 0.68 20.26 16.35
C LYS A 344 1.14 21.71 16.17
N PRO A 345 1.33 22.26 14.95
CA PRO A 345 1.76 23.65 14.76
C PRO A 345 0.70 24.68 15.22
N LEU A 346 -0.56 24.28 15.33
CA LEU A 346 -1.66 25.11 15.82
C LEU A 346 -1.81 25.06 17.36
N ASN A 347 -0.93 24.31 18.05
CA ASN A 347 -0.99 24.05 19.50
C ASN A 347 -2.28 23.35 19.95
N TYR A 348 -2.90 22.55 19.09
CA TYR A 348 -4.00 21.68 19.47
C TYR A 348 -3.48 20.39 20.14
N ILE A 349 -4.26 19.85 21.06
CA ILE A 349 -4.01 18.58 21.74
C ILE A 349 -5.13 17.61 21.34
N SER A 350 -4.75 16.45 20.81
CA SER A 350 -5.69 15.40 20.46
C SER A 350 -6.19 14.68 21.70
N VAL A 351 -7.45 14.25 21.67
CA VAL A 351 -8.07 13.46 22.73
C VAL A 351 -7.89 11.98 22.41
N SER A 352 -7.45 11.19 23.39
CA SER A 352 -7.34 9.73 23.30
C SER A 352 -8.39 9.06 24.19
N PRO A 353 -9.62 8.83 23.68
CA PRO A 353 -10.70 8.29 24.50
C PRO A 353 -10.51 6.79 24.77
N SER A 354 -10.82 6.35 26.00
CA SER A 354 -10.81 4.94 26.37
C SER A 354 -11.96 4.16 25.70
N VAL A 355 -11.86 2.82 25.69
CA VAL A 355 -12.92 1.96 25.15
C VAL A 355 -14.25 2.21 25.87
N GLN A 356 -14.23 2.38 27.19
CA GLN A 356 -15.42 2.65 27.99
C GLN A 356 -16.01 4.04 27.71
N GLN A 357 -15.16 5.04 27.46
CA GLN A 357 -15.63 6.38 27.09
C GLN A 357 -16.30 6.36 25.72
N ARG A 358 -15.70 5.67 24.73
CA ARG A 358 -16.30 5.53 23.39
C ARG A 358 -17.64 4.80 23.44
N ALA A 359 -17.76 3.75 24.25
CA ALA A 359 -19.02 3.00 24.41
C ALA A 359 -20.15 3.84 25.04
N LYS A 360 -19.82 4.87 25.83
CA LYS A 360 -20.79 5.80 26.42
C LYS A 360 -21.18 6.95 25.48
N MET A 361 -20.45 7.16 24.38
CA MET A 361 -20.78 8.20 23.42
C MET A 361 -22.15 7.94 22.81
N ARG A 362 -22.86 9.03 22.49
CA ARG A 362 -24.18 8.94 21.86
C ARG A 362 -24.10 8.25 20.51
N ALA A 363 -25.10 7.41 20.24
CA ALA A 363 -25.25 6.78 18.94
C ALA A 363 -25.53 7.83 17.84
N PRO A 364 -25.08 7.58 16.59
CA PRO A 364 -25.46 8.42 15.45
C PRO A 364 -26.99 8.49 15.30
N GLU A 365 -27.54 9.70 15.21
CA GLU A 365 -28.99 9.93 15.10
C GLU A 365 -29.48 10.09 13.64
N PHE A 366 -28.56 10.20 12.68
CA PHE A 366 -28.89 10.58 11.31
C PHE A 366 -28.61 9.46 10.32
N LEU A 367 -29.53 9.29 9.38
CA LEU A 367 -29.48 8.31 8.30
C LEU A 367 -29.42 9.04 6.96
N PRO A 368 -28.73 8.46 5.96
CA PRO A 368 -28.80 8.98 4.59
C PRO A 368 -30.22 8.87 4.05
N LEU A 369 -30.61 9.82 3.19
CA LEU A 369 -31.86 9.73 2.45
C LEU A 369 -31.70 8.75 1.29
N ILE A 370 -32.47 7.67 1.31
CA ILE A 370 -32.59 6.72 0.21
C ILE A 370 -34.04 6.79 -0.26
N LEU A 371 -34.26 7.29 -1.46
CA LEU A 371 -35.59 7.33 -2.07
C LEU A 371 -35.95 5.93 -2.56
N GLU A 372 -37.21 5.55 -2.38
CA GLU A 372 -37.72 4.29 -2.91
C GLU A 372 -37.81 4.40 -4.44
N PRO A 373 -37.15 3.50 -5.20
CA PRO A 373 -37.21 3.55 -6.64
C PRO A 373 -38.50 2.92 -7.16
N ASP A 374 -39.10 3.54 -8.17
CA ASP A 374 -40.19 2.91 -8.93
C ASP A 374 -39.62 1.75 -9.75
N SER A 375 -39.93 0.54 -9.32
CA SER A 375 -39.39 -0.71 -9.88
C SER A 375 -40.10 -1.06 -11.19
N GLN A 376 -39.53 -0.64 -12.32
CA GLN A 376 -40.04 -0.91 -13.65
C GLN A 376 -38.92 -0.92 -14.69
N PHE A 377 -39.23 -1.40 -15.90
CA PHE A 377 -38.32 -1.33 -17.04
C PHE A 377 -38.48 0.02 -17.74
N TYR A 378 -37.41 0.82 -17.74
CA TYR A 378 -37.39 2.13 -18.38
C TYR A 378 -36.88 2.02 -19.82
N VAL A 379 -37.73 2.38 -20.79
CA VAL A 379 -37.38 2.40 -22.23
C VAL A 379 -36.75 3.74 -22.61
N ASP A 380 -37.19 4.82 -21.98
CA ASP A 380 -36.71 6.17 -22.22
C ASP A 380 -35.33 6.42 -21.56
N PRO A 381 -34.50 7.34 -22.10
CA PRO A 381 -33.21 7.68 -21.50
C PRO A 381 -33.36 8.20 -20.06
N VAL A 382 -32.58 7.62 -19.14
CA VAL A 382 -32.54 8.03 -17.72
C VAL A 382 -31.30 8.88 -17.47
N ILE A 383 -31.50 10.13 -17.04
CA ILE A 383 -30.40 11.01 -16.65
C ILE A 383 -29.96 10.68 -15.22
N VAL A 384 -28.67 10.36 -15.05
CA VAL A 384 -28.06 10.12 -13.74
C VAL A 384 -27.28 11.35 -13.33
N LEU A 385 -27.65 11.94 -12.19
CA LEU A 385 -26.97 13.09 -11.59
C LEU A 385 -26.31 12.65 -10.29
N ASP A 386 -25.03 12.98 -10.12
CA ASP A 386 -24.26 12.66 -8.92
C ASP A 386 -23.44 13.87 -8.43
N PHE A 387 -23.22 13.95 -7.11
CA PHE A 387 -22.40 14.97 -6.48
C PHE A 387 -20.93 14.51 -6.42
N GLN A 388 -20.03 15.31 -6.97
CA GLN A 388 -18.59 15.07 -6.83
C GLN A 388 -18.15 15.33 -5.39
N SER A 389 -17.74 14.27 -4.68
CA SER A 389 -17.23 14.36 -3.30
C SER A 389 -18.19 15.06 -2.33
N LEU A 390 -19.42 14.56 -2.20
CA LEU A 390 -20.49 15.16 -1.38
C LEU A 390 -20.04 15.50 0.06
N TYR A 391 -19.60 14.51 0.85
CA TYR A 391 -19.24 14.74 2.26
C TYR A 391 -18.01 15.65 2.44
N PRO A 392 -16.87 15.45 1.73
CA PRO A 392 -15.76 16.39 1.83
C PRO A 392 -16.14 17.83 1.47
N SER A 393 -16.96 18.02 0.43
CA SER A 393 -17.40 19.35 0.01
C SER A 393 -18.28 20.02 1.06
N MET A 394 -19.20 19.27 1.69
CA MET A 394 -20.00 19.76 2.81
C MET A 394 -19.14 20.14 4.02
N ILE A 395 -18.16 19.29 4.37
CA ILE A 395 -17.25 19.54 5.49
C ILE A 395 -16.52 20.87 5.30
N ILE A 396 -16.03 21.15 4.08
CA ILE A 396 -15.32 22.39 3.76
C ILE A 396 -16.28 23.58 3.73
N ALA A 397 -17.39 23.48 2.99
CA ALA A 397 -18.33 24.58 2.79
C ALA A 397 -18.97 25.06 4.10
N TYR A 398 -19.22 24.14 5.03
CA TYR A 398 -19.86 24.42 6.30
C TYR A 398 -18.89 24.43 7.50
N ASN A 399 -17.58 24.32 7.25
CA ASN A 399 -16.52 24.40 8.24
C ASN A 399 -16.60 23.34 9.36
N TYR A 400 -16.90 22.09 8.98
CA TYR A 400 -17.02 20.95 9.90
C TYR A 400 -15.66 20.53 10.44
N CYS A 401 -15.43 20.80 11.72
CA CYS A 401 -14.20 20.40 12.39
C CYS A 401 -14.44 20.20 13.89
N PHE A 402 -13.60 19.40 14.53
CA PHE A 402 -13.56 19.28 15.99
C PHE A 402 -13.26 20.62 16.67
N SER A 403 -12.48 21.51 16.01
CA SER A 403 -12.10 22.82 16.56
C SER A 403 -13.16 23.91 16.39
N THR A 404 -14.19 23.67 15.57
CA THR A 404 -15.25 24.66 15.25
C THR A 404 -16.60 24.30 15.86
N CYS A 405 -16.73 23.10 16.41
CA CYS A 405 -17.96 22.58 16.99
C CYS A 405 -18.18 23.13 18.40
N LEU A 406 -19.29 23.86 18.60
CA LEU A 406 -19.64 24.53 19.86
C LEU A 406 -20.54 23.66 20.75
N GLY A 407 -20.99 22.50 20.27
CA GLY A 407 -21.95 21.63 20.96
C GLY A 407 -23.39 21.77 20.44
N ARG A 408 -24.33 21.15 21.15
CA ARG A 408 -25.77 21.19 20.84
C ARG A 408 -26.36 22.53 21.24
N VAL A 409 -27.27 23.07 20.43
CA VAL A 409 -27.94 24.36 20.64
C VAL A 409 -28.56 24.45 22.04
N GLU A 410 -29.16 23.37 22.52
CA GLU A 410 -29.84 23.28 23.82
C GLU A 410 -28.90 23.53 25.02
N LEU A 411 -27.60 23.28 24.84
CA LEU A 411 -26.58 23.40 25.89
C LEU A 411 -25.82 24.74 25.80
N LEU A 412 -26.01 25.50 24.72
CA LEU A 412 -25.34 26.79 24.52
C LEU A 412 -25.90 27.87 25.45
N GLY A 413 -25.02 28.72 25.96
CA GLY A 413 -25.39 29.83 26.86
C GLY A 413 -25.35 29.47 28.35
N GLN A 414 -25.24 28.18 28.68
CA GLN A 414 -24.98 27.73 30.05
C GLN A 414 -23.50 27.93 30.39
N ASN A 415 -23.18 28.40 31.61
CA ASN A 415 -21.79 28.56 32.08
C ASN A 415 -21.24 27.28 32.75
N THR A 416 -21.96 26.17 32.64
CA THR A 416 -21.60 24.85 33.18
C THR A 416 -20.96 23.99 32.09
N PRO A 417 -19.95 23.18 32.42
CA PRO A 417 -19.44 22.17 31.49
C PRO A 417 -20.55 21.20 31.10
N PHE A 418 -20.59 20.81 29.82
CA PHE A 418 -21.53 19.82 29.30
C PHE A 418 -20.80 18.71 28.55
N GLU A 419 -21.48 17.57 28.40
CA GLU A 419 -20.95 16.40 27.69
C GLU A 419 -20.73 16.71 26.20
N PHE A 420 -19.51 16.46 25.72
CA PHE A 420 -19.10 16.70 24.35
C PHE A 420 -18.27 15.52 23.82
N GLY A 421 -18.95 14.57 23.19
CA GLY A 421 -18.36 13.32 22.75
C GLY A 421 -17.83 12.52 23.94
N ALA A 422 -16.54 12.18 23.93
CA ALA A 422 -15.87 11.50 25.04
C ALA A 422 -15.31 12.47 26.12
N THR A 423 -15.55 13.78 25.96
CA THR A 423 -14.98 14.84 26.81
C THR A 423 -16.07 15.76 27.36
N GLN A 424 -15.66 16.81 28.07
CA GLN A 424 -16.54 17.89 28.51
C GLN A 424 -16.11 19.20 27.86
N LEU A 425 -17.07 19.99 27.39
CA LEU A 425 -16.85 21.30 26.80
C LEU A 425 -17.48 22.37 27.68
N LYS A 426 -16.80 23.51 27.82
CA LYS A 426 -17.32 24.70 28.51
C LYS A 426 -17.05 25.92 27.64
N GLU A 427 -18.12 26.51 27.13
CA GLU A 427 -18.04 27.70 26.29
C GLU A 427 -18.32 28.98 27.08
N ASN A 428 -17.64 30.07 26.72
CA ASN A 428 -17.86 31.37 27.34
C ASN A 428 -19.11 32.05 26.74
N PRO A 429 -20.15 32.37 27.52
CA PRO A 429 -21.37 33.00 26.99
C PRO A 429 -21.11 34.30 26.23
N LYS A 430 -20.10 35.09 26.65
CA LYS A 430 -19.72 36.34 25.95
C LYS A 430 -19.15 36.09 24.56
N LEU A 431 -18.45 34.97 24.37
CA LEU A 431 -17.92 34.57 23.07
C LEU A 431 -19.07 34.16 22.14
N ILE A 432 -20.02 33.38 22.65
CA ILE A 432 -21.20 32.95 21.88
C ILE A 432 -22.02 34.17 21.42
N ASP A 433 -22.30 35.12 22.31
CA ASP A 433 -23.02 36.36 21.96
C ASP A 433 -22.28 37.18 20.90
N LYS A 434 -20.94 37.26 21.00
CA LYS A 434 -20.11 37.92 19.98
C LYS A 434 -20.19 37.22 18.62
N LEU A 435 -20.19 35.89 18.59
CA LEU A 435 -20.28 35.10 17.36
C LEU A 435 -21.68 35.22 16.72
N LEU A 436 -22.73 35.21 17.55
CA LEU A 436 -24.12 35.44 17.12
C LEU A 436 -24.29 36.81 16.46
N ARG A 437 -23.82 37.88 17.12
CA ARG A 437 -23.91 39.25 16.58
C ARG A 437 -23.19 39.42 15.24
N LYS A 438 -22.14 38.63 15.00
CA LYS A 438 -21.38 38.64 13.75
C LYS A 438 -21.91 37.66 12.70
N ASN A 439 -23.00 36.94 12.99
CA ASN A 439 -23.59 35.93 12.13
C ASN A 439 -22.60 34.82 11.71
N LEU A 440 -21.68 34.50 12.63
CA LEU A 440 -20.61 33.51 12.47
C LEU A 440 -20.99 32.14 13.04
N ILE A 441 -22.26 31.90 13.37
CA ILE A 441 -22.73 30.58 13.80
C ILE A 441 -23.60 30.00 12.69
N VAL A 442 -23.27 28.79 12.25
CA VAL A 442 -24.17 28.00 11.42
C VAL A 442 -25.00 27.12 12.33
N PHE A 443 -26.30 27.31 12.28
CA PHE A 443 -27.27 26.46 12.95
C PHE A 443 -27.71 25.38 11.99
N PHE A 444 -27.51 24.12 12.37
CA PHE A 444 -28.07 23.00 11.61
C PHE A 444 -29.42 22.64 12.21
N ALA A 445 -30.48 22.87 11.43
CA ALA A 445 -31.85 22.50 11.76
C ALA A 445 -32.03 20.98 11.64
N LEU A 446 -31.46 20.28 12.61
CA LEU A 446 -31.87 18.92 12.97
C LEU A 446 -32.69 19.07 14.25
N ARG A 447 -33.68 18.21 14.52
CA ARG A 447 -34.70 18.39 15.59
C ARG A 447 -34.17 18.77 17.00
N ARG A 448 -32.85 18.71 17.24
CA ARG A 448 -32.09 19.21 18.41
C ARG A 448 -30.69 19.74 18.02
N GLY A 449 -30.64 20.74 17.13
CA GLY A 449 -29.49 21.16 16.31
C GLY A 449 -28.10 21.25 16.99
N VAL A 450 -27.06 21.10 16.17
CA VAL A 450 -25.64 21.32 16.54
C VAL A 450 -25.18 22.63 15.90
N CYS A 451 -24.37 23.40 16.64
CA CYS A 451 -23.81 24.65 16.16
C CYS A 451 -22.33 24.53 15.83
N GLN A 452 -21.93 25.21 14.77
CA GLN A 452 -20.53 25.39 14.44
C GLN A 452 -20.18 26.85 14.16
N ALA A 453 -18.96 27.24 14.51
CA ALA A 453 -18.41 28.55 14.20
C ALA A 453 -17.93 28.61 12.73
N LYS A 454 -18.26 29.69 12.03
CA LYS A 454 -17.68 30.07 10.74
C LYS A 454 -16.27 30.64 10.97
N SER A 455 -15.36 30.31 10.06
CA SER A 455 -13.98 30.83 10.03
C SER A 455 -13.94 32.35 9.88
#